data_AF-A0A2D9XUX8-F1
#
_entry.id   AF-A0A2D9XUX8-F1
#
_cell.length_a   1.000
_cell.length_b   1.000
_cell.length_c   1.000
_cell.angle_alpha   90.00
_cell.angle_beta   90.00
_cell.angle_gamma   90.00
#
_symmetry.space_group_name_H-M   'P 1'
#
loop_
_entity.id
_entity.type
_entity.pdbx_description
1 polymer ?
#
loop_
_entity_poly.entity_id
_entity_poly.type
_entity_poly.pdbx_seq_one_letter_code
_entity_poly.pdbx_strand_id
1 'polypeptide(L)'
;MFYKILSNICYAIGFIAGFVASFQLLSEVWPYYGFDFLTVIVYAAWFFFTLELFYLLPLYPALFLGEWTLSVICYGSFVIGIVLANQSRKLEKQ
;
A
#
# COMPACT_ATOMS: atom_id res chain seq x y z
N MET A 1 2.57 -23.29 -8.53
CA MET A 1 2.44 -22.11 -9.43
C MET A 1 1.25 -21.22 -9.07
N PHE A 2 0.02 -21.75 -8.98
CA PHE A 2 -1.20 -21.00 -8.66
C PHE A 2 -1.10 -20.12 -7.38
N TYR A 3 -0.70 -20.70 -6.25
CA TYR A 3 -0.56 -19.96 -4.98
C TYR A 3 0.43 -18.78 -5.04
N LYS A 4 1.47 -18.89 -5.88
CA LYS A 4 2.48 -17.85 -6.07
C LYS A 4 1.90 -16.66 -6.84
N ILE A 5 1.09 -16.93 -7.86
CA ILE A 5 0.37 -15.90 -8.62
C ILE A 5 -0.64 -15.19 -7.71
N LEU A 6 -1.43 -15.96 -6.95
CA LEU A 6 -2.43 -15.38 -6.05
C LEU A 6 -1.81 -14.51 -4.95
N SER A 7 -0.67 -14.96 -4.39
CA SER A 7 0.11 -14.17 -3.44
C SER A 7 0.60 -12.84 -4.05
N ASN A 8 1.12 -12.86 -5.28
CA ASN A 8 1.54 -11.63 -5.97
C ASN A 8 0.37 -10.67 -6.22
N ILE A 9 -0.81 -11.18 -6.56
CA ILE A 9 -2.02 -10.36 -6.73
C ILE A 9 -2.40 -9.71 -5.39
N CYS A 10 -2.39 -10.47 -4.29
CA CYS A 10 -2.64 -9.92 -2.96
C CYS A 10 -1.63 -8.82 -2.58
N TYR A 11 -0.34 -9.02 -2.85
CA TYR A 11 0.65 -7.97 -2.61
C TYR A 11 0.40 -6.72 -3.46
N ALA A 12 0.06 -6.88 -4.74
CA ALA A 12 -0.26 -5.74 -5.60
C ALA A 12 -1.47 -4.95 -5.10
N ILE A 13 -2.55 -5.64 -4.71
CA ILE A 13 -3.75 -5.01 -4.13
C ILE A 13 -3.39 -4.27 -2.84
N GLY A 14 -2.62 -4.90 -1.95
CA GLY A 14 -2.16 -4.30 -0.71
C GLY A 14 -1.34 -3.02 -0.97
N PHE A 15 -0.42 -3.08 -1.93
CA PHE A 15 0.41 -1.94 -2.33
C PHE A 15 -0.43 -0.77 -2.84
N ILE A 16 -1.37 -1.04 -3.74
CA ILE A 16 -2.26 -0.02 -4.31
C ILE A 16 -3.12 0.60 -3.20
N ALA A 17 -3.74 -0.22 -2.34
CA ALA A 17 -4.58 0.28 -1.25
C ALA A 17 -3.79 1.16 -0.27
N GLY A 18 -2.59 0.73 0.13
CA GLY A 18 -1.74 1.52 1.02
C GLY A 18 -1.23 2.81 0.38
N PHE A 19 -0.95 2.79 -0.92
CA PHE A 19 -0.57 3.98 -1.68
C PHE A 19 -1.72 4.98 -1.82
N VAL A 20 -2.94 4.52 -2.09
CA VAL A 20 -4.13 5.38 -2.12
C VAL A 20 -4.38 6.01 -0.74
N ALA A 21 -4.24 5.23 0.34
CA ALA A 21 -4.38 5.74 1.71
C ALA A 21 -3.32 6.81 2.04
N SER A 22 -2.06 6.63 1.62
CA SER A 22 -1.01 7.62 1.85
C SER A 22 -1.23 8.89 1.01
N PHE A 23 -1.88 8.78 -0.14
CA PHE A 23 -2.22 9.91 -0.98
C PHE A 23 -3.25 10.85 -0.35
N GLN A 24 -4.17 10.33 0.46
CA GLN A 24 -5.11 11.18 1.21
C GLN A 24 -4.35 12.13 2.15
N LEU A 25 -3.33 11.63 2.85
CA LEU A 25 -2.46 12.49 3.67
C LEU A 25 -1.69 13.50 2.81
N LEU A 26 -1.19 13.08 1.64
CA LEU A 26 -0.48 14.01 0.75
C LEU A 26 -1.38 15.16 0.30
N SER A 27 -2.64 14.87 -0.05
CA SER A 27 -3.58 15.91 -0.45
C SER A 27 -3.90 16.92 0.64
N GLU A 28 -3.78 16.53 1.91
CA GLU A 28 -3.95 17.44 3.04
C GLU A 28 -2.69 18.28 3.30
N VAL A 29 -1.50 17.69 3.17
CA VAL A 29 -0.22 18.37 3.38
C VAL A 29 0.15 19.29 2.20
N TRP A 30 -0.19 18.90 0.98
CA TRP A 30 0.08 19.61 -0.26
C TRP A 30 -1.17 19.63 -1.16
N PRO A 31 -2.13 20.55 -0.92
CA PRO A 31 -3.40 20.61 -1.65
C PRO A 31 -3.28 21.17 -3.08
N TYR A 32 -2.08 21.18 -3.65
CA TYR A 32 -1.81 21.73 -4.98
C TYR A 32 -1.59 20.60 -6.00
N TYR A 33 -2.46 20.56 -7.02
CA TYR A 33 -2.52 19.50 -8.04
C TYR A 33 -1.99 19.95 -9.41
N GLY A 34 -1.12 20.96 -9.45
CA GLY A 34 -0.52 21.44 -10.69
C GLY A 34 0.56 20.50 -11.24
N PHE A 35 0.87 20.64 -12.54
CA PHE A 35 1.99 19.98 -13.20
C PHE A 35 3.22 20.89 -13.28
N ASP A 36 3.47 21.66 -12.22
CA ASP A 36 4.69 22.44 -12.12
C ASP A 36 5.84 21.57 -11.58
N PHE A 37 7.07 22.03 -11.81
CA PHE A 37 8.28 21.29 -11.46
C PHE A 37 8.35 20.94 -9.96
N LEU A 38 7.88 21.83 -9.09
CA LEU A 38 7.89 21.62 -7.64
C LEU A 38 6.96 20.47 -7.23
N THR A 39 5.75 20.42 -7.79
CA THR A 39 4.77 19.38 -7.46
C THR A 39 5.21 17.99 -7.90
N VAL A 40 5.90 17.89 -9.04
CA VAL A 40 6.50 16.60 -9.48
C VAL A 40 7.53 16.10 -8.46
N ILE A 41 8.38 16.99 -7.92
CA ILE A 41 9.36 16.64 -6.89
C ILE A 41 8.65 16.19 -5.60
N VAL A 42 7.59 16.89 -5.19
CA VAL A 42 6.82 16.54 -4.00
C VAL A 42 6.18 15.15 -4.14
N TYR A 43 5.54 14.84 -5.27
CA TYR A 43 4.98 13.51 -5.51
C TYR A 43 6.04 12.41 -5.53
N ALA A 44 7.20 12.67 -6.15
CA ALA A 44 8.30 11.71 -6.17
C ALA A 44 8.85 11.46 -4.75
N ALA A 45 9.09 12.52 -3.98
CA ALA A 45 9.52 12.41 -2.59
C ALA A 45 8.49 11.65 -1.74
N TRP A 46 7.19 11.93 -1.94
CA TRP A 46 6.12 11.24 -1.23
C TRP A 46 6.05 9.75 -1.53
N PHE A 47 6.31 9.36 -2.78
CA PHE A 47 6.41 7.96 -3.15
C PHE A 47 7.52 7.25 -2.36
N PHE A 48 8.72 7.86 -2.24
CA PHE A 48 9.80 7.31 -1.43
C PHE A 48 9.45 7.24 0.06
N PHE A 49 8.87 8.30 0.63
CA PHE A 49 8.37 8.28 2.00
C PHE A 49 7.31 7.19 2.19
N THR A 50 6.44 6.98 1.21
CA THR A 50 5.43 5.93 1.25
C THR A 50 6.04 4.55 1.25
N LEU A 51 7.12 4.31 0.50
CA LEU A 51 7.84 3.04 0.52
C LEU A 51 8.51 2.77 1.87
N GLU A 52 9.11 3.79 2.50
CA GLU A 52 9.81 3.64 3.78
C GLU A 52 8.85 3.50 4.97
N LEU A 53 7.72 4.22 4.93
CA LEU A 53 6.73 4.26 6.00
C LEU A 53 5.45 3.50 5.63
N PHE A 54 5.54 2.57 4.68
CA PHE A 54 4.39 1.84 4.13
C PHE A 54 3.60 1.09 5.21
N TYR A 55 4.23 0.72 6.31
CA TYR A 55 3.59 0.06 7.44
C TYR A 55 2.76 1.02 8.31
N LEU A 56 2.92 2.34 8.19
CA LEU A 56 2.26 3.33 9.04
C LEU A 56 1.30 4.24 8.27
N LEU A 57 1.69 4.68 7.07
CA LEU A 57 0.91 5.60 6.25
C LEU A 57 -0.52 5.12 5.94
N PRO A 58 -0.77 3.82 5.66
CA PRO A 58 -2.12 3.35 5.42
C PRO A 58 -3.04 3.43 6.64
N LEU A 59 -2.52 3.63 7.86
CA LEU A 59 -3.32 3.86 9.07
C LEU A 59 -3.79 5.30 9.20
N TYR A 60 -3.23 6.23 8.44
CA TYR A 60 -3.63 7.63 8.52
C TYR A 60 -5.14 7.83 8.35
N PRO A 61 -5.79 7.37 7.26
CA PRO A 61 -7.24 7.55 7.11
C PRO A 61 -8.06 6.85 8.20
N ALA A 62 -7.60 5.71 8.70
CA ALA A 62 -8.26 5.02 9.81
C ALA A 62 -8.24 5.84 11.11
N LEU A 63 -7.07 6.41 11.46
CA LEU A 63 -6.87 7.08 12.74
C LEU A 63 -7.38 8.52 12.75
N PHE A 64 -7.29 9.23 11.62
CA PHE A 64 -7.59 10.66 11.54
C PHE A 64 -8.93 10.96 10.85
N LEU A 65 -9.37 10.12 9.90
CA LEU A 65 -10.63 10.28 9.17
C LEU A 65 -11.71 9.29 9.62
N GLY A 66 -11.36 8.29 10.44
CA GLY A 66 -12.25 7.21 10.85
C GLY A 66 -12.52 6.18 9.75
N GLU A 67 -11.83 6.27 8.61
CA GLU A 67 -12.03 5.42 7.43
C GLU A 67 -11.07 4.23 7.44
N TRP A 68 -11.51 3.12 8.04
CA TRP A 68 -10.69 1.91 8.19
C TRP A 68 -10.55 1.08 6.90
N THR A 69 -11.39 1.35 5.89
CA THR A 69 -11.54 0.50 4.71
C THR A 69 -10.22 0.25 3.99
N LEU A 70 -9.46 1.30 3.67
CA LEU A 70 -8.19 1.16 2.95
C LEU A 70 -7.12 0.47 3.79
N SER A 71 -7.06 0.74 5.10
CA SER A 71 -6.13 0.10 6.02
C SER A 71 -6.42 -1.40 6.11
N VAL A 72 -7.68 -1.79 6.27
CA VAL A 72 -8.09 -3.21 6.33
C VAL A 72 -7.78 -3.92 5.02
N ILE A 73 -8.08 -3.30 3.87
CA ILE A 73 -7.75 -3.88 2.56
C ILE A 73 -6.24 -4.03 2.41
N CYS A 74 -5.46 -3.01 2.78
CA CYS A 74 -4.01 -3.03 2.71
C CYS A 74 -3.44 -4.17 3.57
N TYR A 75 -3.59 -4.12 4.88
CA TYR A 75 -3.00 -5.10 5.79
C TYR A 75 -3.56 -6.50 5.60
N GLY A 76 -4.89 -6.61 5.39
CA GLY A 76 -5.53 -7.89 5.10
C GLY A 76 -4.96 -8.55 3.85
N SER A 77 -4.75 -7.78 2.78
CA SER A 77 -4.14 -8.30 1.55
C SER A 77 -2.68 -8.73 1.76
N PHE A 78 -1.88 -8.00 2.54
CA PHE A 78 -0.53 -8.43 2.88
C PHE A 78 -0.51 -9.72 3.69
N VAL A 79 -1.37 -9.84 4.70
CA VAL A 79 -1.46 -11.06 5.53
C VAL A 79 -1.83 -12.26 4.67
N ILE A 80 -2.87 -12.15 3.84
CA ILE A 80 -3.28 -13.22 2.92
C ILE A 80 -2.16 -13.54 1.92
N GLY A 81 -1.51 -12.51 1.37
CA GLY A 81 -0.37 -12.66 0.47
C GLY A 81 0.78 -13.46 1.11
N ILE A 82 1.12 -13.18 2.36
CA ILE A 82 2.16 -13.90 3.12
C ILE A 82 1.79 -15.36 3.34
N VAL A 83 0.54 -15.63 3.75
CA VAL A 83 0.06 -17.01 3.97
C VAL A 83 0.14 -17.82 2.68
N LEU A 84 -0.33 -17.26 1.55
CA LEU A 84 -0.29 -17.93 0.25
C LEU A 84 1.14 -18.15 -0.26
N ALA A 85 2.06 -17.19 -0.06
CA ALA A 85 3.47 -17.36 -0.40
C ALA A 85 4.15 -18.45 0.45
N ASN A 86 3.76 -18.59 1.72
CA ASN A 86 4.27 -19.67 2.56
C ASN A 86 3.73 -21.02 2.12
N GLN A 87 2.45 -21.10 1.76
CA GLN A 87 1.87 -22.33 1.20
C GLN A 87 2.51 -22.73 -0.12
N SER A 88 2.78 -21.77 -1.02
CA SER A 88 3.44 -22.07 -2.30
C SER A 88 4.83 -22.68 -2.09
N ARG A 89 5.59 -22.16 -1.13
CA ARG A 89 6.93 -22.66 -0.78
C ARG A 89 6.92 -24.03 -0.13
N LYS A 90 5.87 -24.37 0.64
CA LYS A 90 5.69 -25.70 1.21
C LYS A 90 5.42 -26.74 0.11
N LEU A 91 4.53 -26.43 -0.81
CA LEU A 91 4.16 -27.31 -1.92
C LEU A 91 5.29 -27.52 -2.94
N GLU A 92 6.25 -26.60 -3.01
CA GLU A 92 7.44 -26.72 -3.88
C GLU A 92 8.54 -27.61 -3.25
N LYS A 93 8.49 -27.84 -1.93
CA LYS A 93 9.44 -28.68 -1.19
C LYS A 93 8.95 -30.12 -0.95
N GLN A 94 7.69 -30.40 -1.28
CA GLN A 94 7.11 -31.75 -1.25
C GLN A 94 7.20 -32.38 -2.63
#